data_AF-A0AAD2G978-F1
#
_entry.id   AF-A0AAD2G978-F1
#
_cell.length_a   1.000
_cell.length_b   1.000
_cell.length_c   1.000
_cell.angle_alpha   90.00
_cell.angle_beta   90.00
_cell.angle_gamma   90.00
#
_symmetry.space_group_name_H-M   'P 1'
#
loop_
_entity.id
_entity.type
_entity.pdbx_description
1 polymer ?
#
loop_
_entity_poly.entity_id
_entity_poly.type
_entity_poly.pdbx_seq_one_letter_code
_entity_poly.pdbx_strand_id
1 'polypeptide(L)'
;MTSTTVMDQNNETVAFLRSREFSSALQSALTALNSHRTSAAAAADWISDRSPSDENLDLCILQCEMLPENGSDVPNDRNHHAFVFAHGIAFLPTIATDLETISPILIFNVALAYHLLADSQNEDTFESRQTLRKARKLYELTYIQDATSHNVLFQFAIRNNIAAIEQKIGRVTSVDECTEYLKSVHRLIDRGCNLRIRQLESFLMSIPATAETAAAA
;
A
#
# COMPACT_ATOMS: atom_id res chain seq x y z
N MET A 1 -6.80 -25.13 -6.74
CA MET A 1 -7.85 -24.29 -7.35
C MET A 1 -8.18 -23.04 -6.54
N THR A 2 -7.76 -22.91 -5.28
CA THR A 2 -8.05 -21.74 -4.42
C THR A 2 -7.24 -20.48 -4.74
N SER A 3 -6.01 -20.61 -5.25
CA SER A 3 -5.15 -19.47 -5.61
C SER A 3 -5.76 -18.59 -6.71
N THR A 4 -6.39 -19.19 -7.73
CA THR A 4 -7.03 -18.45 -8.83
C THR A 4 -8.15 -17.53 -8.34
N THR A 5 -9.00 -18.00 -7.41
CA THR A 5 -10.11 -17.20 -6.87
C THR A 5 -9.63 -15.98 -6.07
N VAL A 6 -8.55 -16.13 -5.28
CA VAL A 6 -7.97 -15.00 -4.52
C VAL A 6 -7.41 -13.95 -5.49
N MET A 7 -6.75 -14.39 -6.56
CA MET A 7 -6.18 -13.50 -7.56
C MET A 7 -7.24 -12.73 -8.34
N ASP A 8 -8.26 -13.44 -8.83
CA ASP A 8 -9.36 -12.84 -9.59
C ASP A 8 -10.06 -11.76 -8.74
N GLN A 9 -10.35 -12.07 -7.48
CA GLN A 9 -10.98 -11.13 -6.56
C GLN A 9 -10.10 -9.92 -6.25
N ASN A 10 -8.78 -10.10 -6.10
CA ASN A 10 -7.87 -8.98 -5.90
C ASN A 10 -7.78 -8.08 -7.14
N ASN A 11 -7.74 -8.68 -8.33
CA ASN A 11 -7.73 -7.91 -9.58
C ASN A 11 -9.04 -7.13 -9.77
N GLU A 12 -10.17 -7.72 -9.37
CA GLU A 12 -11.46 -7.03 -9.32
C GLU A 12 -11.43 -5.85 -8.33
N THR A 13 -10.84 -6.01 -7.14
CA THR A 13 -10.60 -4.90 -6.21
C THR A 13 -9.83 -3.76 -6.85
N VAL A 14 -8.74 -4.07 -7.56
CA VAL A 14 -7.92 -3.06 -8.25
C VAL A 14 -8.73 -2.36 -9.33
N ALA A 15 -9.59 -3.07 -10.07
CA ALA A 15 -10.49 -2.47 -11.05
C ALA A 15 -11.48 -1.50 -10.40
N PHE A 16 -12.12 -1.88 -9.29
CA PHE A 16 -13.04 -0.99 -8.56
C PHE A 16 -12.34 0.25 -7.99
N LEU A 17 -11.10 0.10 -7.47
CA LEU A 17 -10.30 1.23 -7.00
C LEU A 17 -10.05 2.24 -8.13
N ARG A 18 -9.70 1.77 -9.33
CA ARG A 18 -9.49 2.62 -10.52
C ARG A 18 -10.78 3.33 -10.96
N SER A 19 -11.91 2.64 -10.90
CA SER A 19 -13.23 3.21 -11.21
C SER A 19 -13.81 4.09 -10.11
N ARG A 20 -13.10 4.28 -8.99
CA ARG A 20 -13.54 5.02 -7.79
C ARG A 20 -14.81 4.46 -7.13
N GLU A 21 -15.08 3.17 -7.33
CA GLU A 21 -16.19 2.46 -6.68
C GLU A 21 -15.75 1.89 -5.33
N PHE A 22 -15.43 2.77 -4.36
CA PHE A 22 -14.72 2.38 -3.14
C PHE A 22 -15.48 1.39 -2.24
N SER A 23 -16.81 1.43 -2.22
CA SER A 23 -17.63 0.44 -1.51
C SER A 23 -17.49 -0.95 -2.13
N SER A 24 -17.58 -1.05 -3.45
CA SER A 24 -17.37 -2.29 -4.21
C SER A 24 -15.95 -2.81 -4.04
N ALA A 25 -14.95 -1.90 -4.11
CA ALA A 25 -13.55 -2.22 -3.87
C ALA A 25 -13.32 -2.84 -2.48
N LEU A 26 -13.91 -2.24 -1.44
CA LEU A 26 -13.79 -2.73 -0.07
C LEU A 26 -14.41 -4.12 0.09
N GLN A 27 -15.62 -4.33 -0.46
CA GLN A 27 -16.28 -5.63 -0.41
C GLN A 27 -15.44 -6.71 -1.12
N SER A 28 -14.98 -6.41 -2.33
CA SER A 28 -14.10 -7.30 -3.10
C SER A 28 -12.81 -7.61 -2.34
N ALA A 29 -12.16 -6.61 -1.74
CA ALA A 29 -10.90 -6.78 -1.02
C ALA A 29 -11.06 -7.69 0.22
N LEU A 30 -12.15 -7.50 0.96
CA LEU A 30 -12.49 -8.34 2.11
C LEU A 30 -12.80 -9.78 1.68
N THR A 31 -13.47 -9.98 0.54
CA THR A 31 -13.70 -11.30 -0.03
C THR A 31 -12.38 -11.99 -0.38
N ALA A 32 -11.46 -11.28 -1.04
CA ALA A 32 -10.13 -11.81 -1.38
C ALA A 32 -9.34 -12.24 -0.13
N LEU A 33 -9.29 -11.36 0.88
CA LEU A 33 -8.59 -11.63 2.14
C LEU A 33 -9.20 -12.82 2.91
N ASN A 34 -10.54 -12.92 2.93
CA ASN A 34 -11.21 -14.04 3.58
C ASN A 34 -10.95 -15.37 2.86
N SER A 35 -11.00 -15.38 1.53
CA SER A 35 -10.68 -16.55 0.70
C SER A 35 -9.22 -17.00 0.87
N HIS A 36 -8.30 -16.04 1.02
CA HIS A 36 -6.91 -16.32 1.33
C HIS A 36 -6.77 -16.96 2.72
N ARG A 37 -7.42 -16.38 3.73
CA ARG A 37 -7.39 -16.90 5.11
C ARG A 37 -7.92 -18.33 5.22
N THR A 38 -9.04 -18.65 4.55
CA THR A 38 -9.59 -20.02 4.56
C THR A 38 -8.66 -21.00 3.85
N SER A 39 -8.03 -20.57 2.76
CA SER A 39 -7.06 -21.38 2.02
C SER A 39 -5.77 -21.62 2.82
N ALA A 40 -5.26 -20.60 3.49
CA ALA A 40 -4.07 -20.69 4.34
C ALA A 40 -4.31 -21.60 5.55
N ALA A 41 -5.49 -21.50 6.19
CA ALA A 41 -5.87 -22.38 7.29
C ALA A 41 -5.93 -23.86 6.86
N ALA A 42 -6.36 -24.15 5.63
CA ALA A 42 -6.38 -25.51 5.09
C ALA A 42 -4.98 -26.02 4.69
N ALA A 43 -4.03 -25.13 4.41
CA ALA A 43 -2.67 -25.47 3.98
C ALA A 43 -1.66 -25.57 5.14
N ALA A 44 -2.00 -25.06 6.32
CA ALA A 44 -1.13 -25.02 7.50
C ALA A 44 -0.59 -26.39 7.95
N ASP A 45 -1.23 -27.49 7.54
CA ASP A 45 -0.80 -28.86 7.85
C ASP A 45 0.42 -29.35 7.03
N TRP A 46 0.87 -28.62 6.00
CA TRP A 46 1.84 -29.13 5.00
C TRP A 46 3.15 -28.32 4.87
N ILE A 47 3.36 -27.28 5.66
CA ILE A 47 4.46 -26.34 5.44
C ILE A 47 5.64 -26.67 6.35
N SER A 48 6.62 -27.42 5.83
CA SER A 48 7.88 -27.69 6.54
C SER A 48 9.17 -27.35 5.77
N ASP A 49 9.12 -26.94 4.50
CA ASP A 49 10.38 -26.66 3.79
C ASP A 49 10.20 -25.76 2.55
N ARG A 50 9.70 -24.53 2.74
CA ARG A 50 9.71 -23.55 1.64
C ARG A 50 10.88 -22.60 1.82
N SER A 51 11.73 -22.55 0.81
CA SER A 51 12.74 -21.50 0.69
C SER A 51 12.06 -20.15 0.53
N PRO A 52 12.57 -19.08 1.17
CA PRO A 52 12.05 -17.74 0.99
C PRO A 52 12.13 -17.38 -0.50
N SER A 53 11.04 -16.88 -1.07
CA SER A 53 11.07 -16.40 -2.45
C SER A 53 11.81 -15.05 -2.47
N ASP A 54 12.65 -14.85 -3.49
CA ASP A 54 13.28 -13.56 -3.77
C ASP A 54 12.28 -12.56 -4.43
N GLU A 55 10.97 -12.82 -4.36
CA GLU A 55 9.98 -11.97 -5.03
C GLU A 55 9.81 -10.63 -4.31
N ASN A 56 10.02 -9.55 -5.06
CA ASN A 56 10.04 -8.19 -4.54
C ASN A 56 8.70 -7.47 -4.81
N LEU A 57 7.99 -7.08 -3.75
CA LEU A 57 6.72 -6.33 -3.81
C LEU A 57 6.87 -4.98 -4.53
N ASP A 58 8.08 -4.42 -4.56
CA ASP A 58 8.36 -3.18 -5.28
C ASP A 58 8.12 -3.32 -6.78
N LEU A 59 8.32 -4.52 -7.34
CA LEU A 59 8.01 -4.78 -8.75
C LEU A 59 6.50 -4.65 -9.03
N CYS A 60 5.66 -5.07 -8.09
CA CYS A 60 4.22 -4.93 -8.21
C CYS A 60 3.82 -3.45 -8.22
N ILE A 61 4.43 -2.64 -7.36
CA ILE A 61 4.15 -1.19 -7.29
C ILE A 61 4.58 -0.49 -8.58
N LEU A 62 5.80 -0.76 -9.05
CA LEU A 62 6.33 -0.16 -10.27
C LEU A 62 5.45 -0.46 -11.50
N GLN A 63 4.78 -1.61 -11.52
CA GLN A 63 3.85 -1.95 -12.60
C GLN A 63 2.48 -1.30 -12.47
N CYS A 64 2.09 -0.88 -11.27
CA CYS A 64 0.83 -0.16 -11.07
C CYS A 64 0.88 1.24 -11.71
N GLU A 65 2.03 1.89 -11.71
CA GLU A 65 2.23 3.25 -12.24
C GLU A 65 2.41 3.32 -13.76
N MET A 66 2.69 2.20 -14.44
CA MET A 66 2.90 2.19 -15.89
C MET A 66 1.62 2.24 -16.75
N LEU A 67 0.44 2.41 -16.13
CA LEU A 67 -0.79 2.61 -16.89
C LEU A 67 -0.99 4.11 -17.16
N PRO A 68 -1.14 4.52 -18.42
CA PRO A 68 -1.25 5.93 -18.78
C PRO A 68 -2.51 6.52 -18.15
N GLU A 69 -2.33 7.38 -17.15
CA GLU A 69 -3.38 8.28 -16.69
C GLU A 69 -3.66 9.26 -17.83
N ASN A 70 -4.78 9.07 -18.53
CA ASN A 70 -5.27 10.05 -19.48
C ASN A 70 -5.47 11.37 -18.72
N GLY A 71 -4.58 12.32 -19.02
CA GLY A 71 -4.37 13.57 -18.29
C GLY A 71 -5.64 14.18 -17.71
N SER A 72 -5.68 14.24 -16.38
CA SER A 72 -6.51 15.21 -15.69
C SER A 72 -5.58 16.24 -15.06
N ASP A 73 -5.75 17.49 -15.48
CA ASP A 73 -5.16 18.68 -14.88
C ASP A 73 -5.15 18.59 -13.36
N VAL A 74 -3.97 18.54 -12.76
CA VAL A 74 -3.81 18.65 -11.31
C VAL A 74 -4.27 20.04 -10.89
N PRO A 75 -5.36 20.19 -10.11
CA PRO A 75 -5.73 21.47 -9.56
C PRO A 75 -4.61 21.86 -8.59
N ASN A 76 -3.99 23.00 -8.86
CA ASN A 76 -2.95 23.63 -8.06
C ASN A 76 -3.55 24.21 -6.77
N ASP A 77 -4.23 23.37 -5.98
CA ASP A 77 -4.84 23.81 -4.73
C ASP A 77 -3.79 23.76 -3.62
N ARG A 78 -3.49 24.94 -3.08
CA ARG A 78 -2.37 25.19 -2.16
C ARG A 78 -2.61 24.67 -0.75
N ASN A 79 -3.65 23.87 -0.54
CA ASN A 79 -3.83 23.15 0.72
C ASN A 79 -2.89 21.95 0.71
N HIS A 80 -1.98 21.92 1.68
CA HIS A 80 -0.97 20.87 1.89
C HIS A 80 -1.62 19.54 2.30
N HIS A 81 -2.47 18.97 1.46
CA HIS A 81 -2.97 17.62 1.64
C HIS A 81 -1.80 16.67 1.39
N ALA A 82 -1.48 15.82 2.37
CA ALA A 82 -0.50 14.76 2.19
C ALA A 82 -0.85 13.95 0.94
N PHE A 83 0.19 13.59 0.18
CA PHE A 83 0.05 12.66 -0.93
C PHE A 83 -0.54 11.35 -0.42
N VAL A 84 -1.37 10.70 -1.22
CA VAL A 84 -1.90 9.35 -0.93
C VAL A 84 -1.55 8.47 -2.12
N PHE A 85 -0.89 7.35 -1.86
CA PHE A 85 -0.74 6.31 -2.86
C PHE A 85 -2.10 5.64 -3.04
N ALA A 86 -2.78 5.97 -4.14
CA ALA A 86 -4.19 5.66 -4.38
C ALA A 86 -4.39 4.44 -5.29
N HIS A 87 -3.32 3.75 -5.67
CA HIS A 87 -3.37 2.66 -6.64
C HIS A 87 -3.37 1.31 -5.93
N GLY A 88 -4.33 0.45 -6.26
CA GLY A 88 -4.34 -0.93 -5.76
C GLY A 88 -3.24 -1.77 -6.43
N ILE A 89 -2.67 -2.70 -5.67
CA ILE A 89 -1.59 -3.59 -6.15
C ILE A 89 -2.21 -4.86 -6.74
N ALA A 90 -2.05 -5.06 -8.05
CA ALA A 90 -2.45 -6.28 -8.73
C ALA A 90 -1.42 -7.39 -8.53
N PHE A 91 -1.85 -8.65 -8.60
CA PHE A 91 -0.90 -9.75 -8.57
C PHE A 91 -0.21 -9.90 -9.92
N LEU A 92 1.10 -10.10 -9.85
CA LEU A 92 1.85 -10.61 -10.99
C LEU A 92 1.57 -12.10 -11.20
N PRO A 93 1.51 -12.58 -12.46
CA PRO A 93 1.39 -14.02 -12.73
C PRO A 93 2.50 -14.85 -12.07
N THR A 94 3.68 -14.26 -11.83
CA THR A 94 4.80 -14.90 -11.15
C THR A 94 4.55 -15.10 -9.64
N ILE A 95 3.85 -14.16 -9.00
CA ILE A 95 3.64 -14.08 -7.54
C ILE A 95 2.46 -14.95 -7.05
N ALA A 96 1.75 -15.61 -7.97
CA ALA A 96 0.51 -16.34 -7.74
C ALA A 96 0.56 -17.44 -6.64
N THR A 97 1.75 -17.84 -6.21
CA THR A 97 1.96 -19.00 -5.33
C THR A 97 2.62 -18.67 -3.98
N ASP A 98 3.13 -17.46 -3.80
CA ASP A 98 3.80 -17.09 -2.56
C ASP A 98 2.85 -16.46 -1.55
N LEU A 99 2.56 -17.19 -0.46
CA LEU A 99 1.67 -16.73 0.60
C LEU A 99 2.26 -15.54 1.37
N GLU A 100 3.60 -15.45 1.43
CA GLU A 100 4.33 -14.38 2.13
C GLU A 100 4.16 -13.05 1.37
N THR A 101 4.07 -13.09 0.05
CA THR A 101 3.84 -11.92 -0.81
C THR A 101 2.35 -11.60 -0.98
N ILE A 102 1.49 -12.63 -1.03
CA ILE A 102 0.04 -12.47 -1.20
C ILE A 102 -0.60 -11.74 -0.01
N SER A 103 -0.23 -12.12 1.23
CA SER A 103 -0.90 -11.57 2.42
C SER A 103 -0.71 -10.05 2.56
N PRO A 104 0.51 -9.51 2.44
CA PRO A 104 0.74 -8.06 2.49
C PRO A 104 -0.03 -7.29 1.43
N ILE A 105 -0.07 -7.78 0.18
CA ILE A 105 -0.83 -7.16 -0.92
C ILE A 105 -2.32 -7.07 -0.60
N LEU A 106 -2.91 -8.17 -0.11
CA LEU A 106 -4.34 -8.20 0.21
C LEU A 106 -4.67 -7.25 1.37
N ILE A 107 -3.86 -7.26 2.44
CA ILE A 107 -4.07 -6.37 3.59
C ILE A 107 -3.91 -4.91 3.16
N PHE A 108 -2.92 -4.61 2.32
CA PHE A 108 -2.71 -3.29 1.74
C PHE A 108 -3.93 -2.81 0.95
N ASN A 109 -4.45 -3.63 0.03
CA ASN A 109 -5.60 -3.25 -0.79
C ASN A 109 -6.88 -3.06 0.04
N VAL A 110 -7.08 -3.83 1.12
CA VAL A 110 -8.17 -3.59 2.08
C VAL A 110 -7.97 -2.26 2.82
N ALA A 111 -6.75 -1.99 3.30
CA ALA A 111 -6.42 -0.73 3.98
C ALA A 111 -6.67 0.47 3.06
N LEU A 112 -6.27 0.36 1.80
CA LEU A 112 -6.47 1.36 0.77
C LEU A 112 -7.95 1.60 0.47
N ALA A 113 -8.75 0.54 0.30
CA ALA A 113 -10.18 0.68 0.08
C ALA A 113 -10.88 1.39 1.25
N TYR A 114 -10.52 1.06 2.50
CA TYR A 114 -11.02 1.81 3.66
C TYR A 114 -10.59 3.29 3.64
N HIS A 115 -9.34 3.58 3.30
CA HIS A 115 -8.82 4.95 3.25
C HIS A 115 -9.59 5.77 2.21
N LEU A 116 -9.68 5.29 0.97
CA LEU A 116 -10.34 6.02 -0.12
C LEU A 116 -11.86 6.11 0.09
N LEU A 117 -12.49 5.09 0.68
CA LEU A 117 -13.90 5.16 1.05
C LEU A 117 -14.15 6.28 2.07
N ALA A 118 -13.34 6.34 3.13
CA ALA A 118 -13.47 7.40 4.13
C ALA A 118 -13.22 8.79 3.54
N ASP A 119 -12.29 8.89 2.59
CA ASP A 119 -11.96 10.14 1.92
C ASP A 119 -13.10 10.64 1.00
N SER A 120 -13.77 9.71 0.32
CA SER A 120 -14.88 10.04 -0.57
C SER A 120 -16.12 10.60 0.13
N GLN A 121 -16.21 10.43 1.46
CA GLN A 121 -17.38 10.84 2.24
C GLN A 121 -17.43 12.35 2.53
N ASN A 122 -16.41 13.14 2.17
CA ASN A 122 -16.32 14.61 2.24
C ASN A 122 -16.62 15.29 3.60
N GLU A 123 -17.08 14.55 4.60
CA GLU A 123 -17.44 15.05 5.92
C GLU A 123 -16.54 14.38 6.97
N ASP A 124 -16.02 15.18 7.89
CA ASP A 124 -15.27 14.74 9.07
C ASP A 124 -16.21 14.12 10.12
N THR A 125 -16.93 13.09 9.70
CA THR A 125 -17.88 12.34 10.51
C THR A 125 -17.15 11.37 11.42
N PHE A 126 -17.84 10.99 12.49
CA PHE A 126 -17.38 9.92 13.37
C PHE A 126 -17.13 8.61 12.61
N GLU A 127 -17.98 8.28 11.64
CA GLU A 127 -17.86 7.08 10.80
C GLU A 127 -16.64 7.15 9.88
N SER A 128 -16.39 8.28 9.22
CA SER A 128 -15.18 8.48 8.41
C SER A 128 -13.91 8.31 9.26
N ARG A 129 -13.85 8.93 10.44
CA ARG A 129 -12.72 8.76 11.38
C ARG A 129 -12.54 7.32 11.85
N GLN A 130 -13.63 6.58 12.10
CA GLN A 130 -13.52 5.15 12.44
C GLN A 130 -12.98 4.33 11.28
N THR A 131 -13.40 4.64 10.06
CA THR A 131 -12.97 4.00 8.82
C THR A 131 -11.48 4.26 8.57
N LEU A 132 -11.01 5.49 8.73
CA LEU A 132 -9.59 5.85 8.68
C LEU A 132 -8.75 5.12 9.73
N ARG A 133 -9.26 4.97 10.97
CA ARG A 133 -8.56 4.18 12.01
C ARG A 133 -8.42 2.71 11.64
N LYS A 134 -9.41 2.12 10.95
CA LYS A 134 -9.31 0.75 10.43
C LYS A 134 -8.24 0.65 9.35
N ALA A 135 -8.24 1.57 8.38
CA ALA A 135 -7.21 1.65 7.34
C ALA A 135 -5.80 1.73 7.95
N ARG A 136 -5.59 2.65 8.90
CA ARG A 136 -4.32 2.82 9.62
C ARG A 136 -3.83 1.54 10.29
N LYS A 137 -4.69 0.84 11.04
CA LYS A 137 -4.32 -0.42 11.71
C LYS A 137 -3.91 -1.51 10.72
N LEU A 138 -4.57 -1.57 9.57
CA LEU A 138 -4.23 -2.52 8.52
C LEU A 138 -2.88 -2.18 7.87
N TYR A 139 -2.62 -0.90 7.60
CA TYR A 139 -1.31 -0.45 7.14
C TYR A 139 -0.19 -0.78 8.14
N GLU A 140 -0.40 -0.54 9.44
CA GLU A 140 0.57 -0.91 10.49
C GLU A 140 0.81 -2.42 10.51
N LEU A 141 -0.25 -3.24 10.36
CA LEU A 141 -0.11 -4.70 10.28
C LEU A 141 0.73 -5.12 9.07
N THR A 142 0.46 -4.56 7.90
CA THR A 142 1.23 -4.81 6.68
C THR A 142 2.69 -4.42 6.86
N TYR A 143 2.95 -3.24 7.45
CA TYR A 143 4.30 -2.75 7.71
C TYR A 143 5.08 -3.67 8.65
N ILE A 144 4.47 -4.16 9.73
CA ILE A 144 5.11 -5.09 10.67
C ILE A 144 5.43 -6.43 10.01
N GLN A 145 4.51 -6.95 9.20
CA GLN A 145 4.72 -8.21 8.48
C GLN A 145 5.87 -8.14 7.48
N ASP A 146 6.07 -6.97 6.87
CA ASP A 146 7.06 -6.76 5.82
C ASP A 146 8.31 -6.02 6.32
N ALA A 147 8.46 -5.79 7.63
CA ALA A 147 9.50 -4.94 8.21
C ALA A 147 10.94 -5.42 7.94
N THR A 148 11.12 -6.72 7.67
CA THR A 148 12.41 -7.35 7.38
C THR A 148 12.66 -7.53 5.88
N SER A 149 11.70 -7.17 5.03
CA SER A 149 11.83 -7.32 3.59
C SER A 149 12.64 -6.17 2.97
N HIS A 150 13.16 -6.40 1.77
CA HIS A 150 13.83 -5.38 0.97
C HIS A 150 12.84 -4.60 0.07
N ASN A 151 11.54 -4.62 0.40
CA ASN A 151 10.46 -4.02 -0.40
C ASN A 151 10.26 -2.54 -0.05
N VAL A 152 11.23 -1.71 -0.42
CA VAL A 152 11.26 -0.34 0.10
C VAL A 152 10.17 0.55 -0.48
N LEU A 153 9.81 0.40 -1.76
CA LEU A 153 8.68 1.14 -2.34
C LEU A 153 7.36 0.78 -1.64
N PHE A 154 7.19 -0.49 -1.28
CA PHE A 154 5.99 -0.95 -0.59
C PHE A 154 5.88 -0.42 0.83
N GLN A 155 6.94 -0.56 1.63
CA GLN A 155 7.01 0.05 2.95
C GLN A 155 6.79 1.56 2.90
N PHE A 156 7.30 2.19 1.85
CA PHE A 156 7.16 3.62 1.65
C PHE A 156 5.70 4.02 1.36
N ALA A 157 5.01 3.34 0.43
CA ALA A 157 3.61 3.58 0.14
C ALA A 157 2.73 3.45 1.40
N ILE A 158 3.02 2.45 2.24
CA ILE A 158 2.36 2.24 3.53
C ILE A 158 2.58 3.42 4.48
N ARG A 159 3.84 3.82 4.70
CA ARG A 159 4.18 4.92 5.62
C ARG A 159 3.53 6.23 5.19
N ASN A 160 3.57 6.54 3.90
CA ASN A 160 2.92 7.73 3.38
C ASN A 160 1.40 7.71 3.62
N ASN A 161 0.74 6.58 3.34
CA ASN A 161 -0.70 6.47 3.55
C ASN A 161 -1.08 6.56 5.04
N ILE A 162 -0.23 6.07 5.95
CA ILE A 162 -0.39 6.29 7.40
C ILE A 162 -0.28 7.78 7.74
N ALA A 163 0.75 8.47 7.24
CA ALA A 163 0.96 9.90 7.50
C ALA A 163 -0.23 10.74 7.01
N ALA A 164 -0.77 10.43 5.83
CA ALA A 164 -1.96 11.09 5.30
C ALA A 164 -3.21 10.86 6.18
N ILE A 165 -3.38 9.65 6.72
CA ILE A 165 -4.47 9.35 7.66
C ILE A 165 -4.29 10.13 8.98
N GLU A 166 -3.08 10.16 9.54
CA GLU A 166 -2.81 10.87 10.81
C GLU A 166 -3.09 12.37 10.67
N GLN A 167 -2.68 12.98 9.54
CA GLN A 167 -3.00 14.37 9.22
C GLN A 167 -4.51 14.60 9.22
N LYS A 168 -5.29 13.72 8.57
CA LYS A 168 -6.76 13.83 8.51
C LYS A 168 -7.44 13.64 9.85
N ILE A 169 -6.89 12.81 10.74
CA ILE A 169 -7.44 12.60 12.09
C ILE A 169 -6.98 13.71 13.07
N GLY A 170 -6.18 14.68 12.61
CA GLY A 170 -5.70 15.81 13.41
C GLY A 170 -4.53 15.46 14.32
N ARG A 171 -3.82 14.36 14.04
CA ARG A 171 -2.58 13.98 14.71
C ARG A 171 -1.42 14.43 13.83
N VAL A 172 -0.77 15.52 14.22
CA VAL A 172 0.39 16.03 13.50
C VAL A 172 1.63 15.22 13.90
N THR A 173 1.85 14.10 13.22
CA THR A 173 3.17 13.45 13.15
C THR A 173 3.92 13.94 11.92
N SER A 174 5.24 13.73 11.85
CA SER A 174 6.15 14.18 10.76
C SER A 174 5.67 13.77 9.34
N VAL A 175 4.72 14.52 8.77
CA VAL A 175 4.23 14.37 7.39
C VAL A 175 5.28 14.89 6.40
N ASP A 176 6.10 15.86 6.83
CA ASP A 176 7.03 16.59 5.98
C ASP A 176 8.13 15.68 5.40
N GLU A 177 8.64 14.72 6.18
CA GLU A 177 9.72 13.82 5.74
C GLU A 177 9.24 12.78 4.72
N CYS A 178 8.06 12.19 4.91
CA CYS A 178 7.48 11.25 3.94
C CYS A 178 7.07 11.97 2.64
N THR A 179 6.54 13.19 2.76
CA THR A 179 6.05 13.96 1.60
C THR A 179 7.20 14.43 0.70
N GLU A 180 8.31 14.92 1.28
CA GLU A 180 9.49 15.32 0.48
C GLU A 180 10.19 14.12 -0.17
N TYR A 181 10.15 12.95 0.46
CA TYR A 181 10.68 11.73 -0.11
C TYR A 181 9.87 11.26 -1.34
N LEU A 182 8.53 11.27 -1.26
CA LEU A 182 7.67 10.95 -2.41
C LEU A 182 7.84 11.87 -3.58
N LYS A 183 7.88 13.18 -3.31
CA LYS A 183 8.20 14.16 -4.34
C LYS A 183 9.53 13.84 -4.97
N SER A 184 10.50 13.29 -4.24
CA SER A 184 11.81 12.94 -4.78
C SER A 184 11.79 11.66 -5.61
N VAL A 185 11.07 10.62 -5.20
CA VAL A 185 10.85 9.38 -5.99
C VAL A 185 10.04 9.67 -7.24
N HIS A 186 8.93 10.39 -7.14
CA HIS A 186 8.10 10.81 -8.27
C HIS A 186 8.90 11.66 -9.26
N ARG A 187 9.66 12.67 -8.79
CA ARG A 187 10.57 13.47 -9.64
C ARG A 187 11.64 12.63 -10.33
N LEU A 188 12.07 11.53 -9.72
CA LEU A 188 13.07 10.62 -10.27
C LEU A 188 12.46 9.70 -11.34
N ILE A 189 11.23 9.22 -11.13
CA ILE A 189 10.46 8.42 -12.09
C ILE A 189 10.05 9.27 -13.30
N ASP A 190 9.52 10.48 -13.08
CA ASP A 190 9.10 11.42 -14.14
C ASP A 190 10.24 11.82 -15.08
N ARG A 191 11.49 11.79 -14.60
CA ARG A 191 12.69 12.10 -15.40
C ARG A 191 13.11 10.95 -16.31
N GLY A 192 12.36 9.85 -16.35
CA GLY A 192 12.70 8.67 -17.15
C GLY A 192 13.99 7.99 -16.69
N CYS A 193 14.43 8.26 -15.45
CA CYS A 193 15.49 7.48 -14.86
C CYS A 193 14.90 6.09 -14.63
N ASN A 194 15.32 5.12 -15.44
CA ASN A 194 15.20 3.70 -15.13
C ASN A 194 16.00 3.46 -13.84
N LEU A 195 15.42 3.80 -12.68
CA LEU A 195 16.07 3.59 -11.41
C LEU A 195 16.26 2.09 -11.26
N ARG A 196 17.53 1.69 -11.30
CA ARG A 196 17.89 0.38 -10.77
C ARG A 196 17.52 0.44 -9.30
N ILE A 197 16.61 -0.44 -8.88
CA ILE A 197 16.11 -0.58 -7.51
C ILE A 197 17.25 -0.45 -6.47
N ARG A 198 18.44 -1.00 -6.78
CA ARG A 198 19.67 -0.87 -5.99
C ARG A 198 20.15 0.56 -5.67
N GLN A 199 19.96 1.52 -6.58
CA GLN A 199 20.32 2.92 -6.36
C GLN A 199 19.32 3.61 -5.44
N LEU A 200 18.04 3.23 -5.55
CA LEU A 200 17.00 3.67 -4.64
C LEU A 200 17.27 3.10 -3.23
N GLU A 201 17.54 1.79 -3.12
CA GLU A 201 17.93 1.12 -1.86
C GLU A 201 19.16 1.77 -1.22
N SER A 202 20.20 2.09 -2.00
CA SER A 202 21.42 2.74 -1.48
C SER A 202 21.15 4.16 -0.99
N PHE A 203 20.28 4.90 -1.69
CA PHE A 203 19.83 6.23 -1.26
C PHE A 203 19.00 6.14 0.02
N LEU A 204 18.10 5.16 0.12
CA LEU A 204 17.26 4.89 1.28
C LEU A 204 18.05 4.53 2.53
N MET A 205 19.06 3.66 2.39
CA MET A 205 19.95 3.28 3.50
C MET A 205 20.86 4.42 3.96
N SER A 206 20.95 5.51 3.18
CA SER A 206 21.67 6.72 3.57
C SER A 206 20.81 7.74 4.33
N ILE A 207 19.50 7.52 4.42
CA ILE A 207 18.61 8.36 5.21
C ILE A 207 18.77 7.96 6.68
N PRO A 208 19.18 8.88 7.57
CA PRO A 208 19.36 8.56 8.98
C PRO A 208 18.05 8.04 9.58
N ALA A 209 18.13 6.96 10.37
CA ALA A 209 17.00 6.42 11.15
C ALA A 209 16.61 7.32 12.35
N THR A 210 16.72 8.65 12.18
CA THR A 210 16.44 9.64 13.22
C THR A 210 14.94 9.90 13.29
N ALA A 211 14.15 8.88 13.61
CA ALA A 211 12.74 9.04 13.97
C ALA A 211 12.37 8.35 15.30
N GLU A 212 13.28 7.59 15.92
CA GLU A 212 12.97 6.84 17.15
C GLU A 212 13.32 7.56 18.48
N THR A 213 13.93 8.75 18.47
CA THR A 213 14.44 9.40 19.71
C THR A 213 13.89 10.78 20.00
N ALA A 214 12.62 11.07 19.66
CA ALA A 214 11.92 12.28 20.13
C ALA A 214 10.82 11.99 21.18
N ALA A 215 10.73 10.78 21.71
CA ALA A 215 9.78 10.40 22.77
C ALA A 215 10.45 10.09 24.13
N ALA A 216 11.71 10.49 24.32
CA ALA A 216 12.41 10.38 25.59
C ALA A 216 13.03 11.74 25.97
N ALA A 217 12.18 12.73 26.26
CA ALA A 217 12.53 13.94 26.98
C ALA A 217 11.32 14.43 27.77
#